data_AF-A0A167LC72-F1
#
_entry.id   AF-A0A167LC72-F1
#
_cell.length_a   1.000
_cell.length_b   1.000
_cell.length_c   1.000
_cell.angle_alpha   90.00
_cell.angle_beta   90.00
_cell.angle_gamma   90.00
#
_symmetry.space_group_name_H-M   'P 1'
#
loop_
_entity.id
_entity.type
_entity.pdbx_description
1 polymer ?
#
loop_
_entity_poly.entity_id
_entity_poly.type
_entity_poly.pdbx_seq_one_letter_code
_entity_poly.pdbx_strand_id
1 'polypeptide(L)'
;MSDDDIKHVENFVVGRSGYGEVKFEIPVDLSKTDLHSIMGKIVIITKNKIVLYSNMQSPPVGKELNVPATCKFLEVYPVDKDTGKPIKDPNHPKAKSFTTKLQTQPRTTFVSYDINTGVWIFKVEDFE
;
A
#
# COMPACT_ATOMS: atom_id res chain seq x y z
N MET A 1 5.77 8.39 25.11
CA MET A 1 6.61 8.67 23.92
C MET A 1 7.19 10.04 24.15
N SER A 2 8.52 10.15 24.25
CA SER A 2 9.20 11.43 24.36
C SER A 2 9.21 12.12 22.99
N ASP A 3 9.39 13.43 22.94
CA ASP A 3 9.36 14.22 21.70
C ASP A 3 10.39 13.74 20.64
N ASP A 4 11.51 13.15 21.09
CA ASP A 4 12.53 12.53 20.25
C ASP A 4 12.12 11.17 19.66
N ASP A 5 11.28 10.39 20.34
CA ASP A 5 10.83 9.08 19.86
C ASP A 5 9.92 9.21 18.62
N ILE A 6 9.31 10.38 18.40
CA ILE A 6 8.39 10.66 17.29
C ILE A 6 9.13 11.10 16.02
N LYS A 7 10.39 11.53 16.13
CA LYS A 7 11.24 11.93 14.99
C LYS A 7 11.90 10.76 14.28
N HIS A 8 11.94 9.58 14.90
CA HIS A 8 12.61 8.41 14.37
C HIS A 8 11.78 7.15 14.63
N VAL A 9 10.56 7.12 14.07
CA VAL A 9 9.69 5.94 14.21
C VAL A 9 10.12 4.88 13.21
N GLU A 10 10.85 3.88 13.70
CA GLU A 10 11.23 2.70 12.94
C GLU A 10 10.05 1.75 12.76
N ASN A 11 10.06 0.98 11.66
CA ASN A 11 9.02 -0.01 11.35
C ASN A 11 7.59 0.55 11.44
N PHE A 12 7.39 1.80 11.05
CA PHE A 12 6.07 2.40 11.07
C PHE A 12 5.13 1.66 10.11
N VAL A 13 3.95 1.29 10.59
CA VAL A 13 2.93 0.59 9.81
C VAL A 13 1.61 1.33 9.92
N VAL A 14 1.01 1.62 8.77
CA VAL A 14 -0.32 2.20 8.68
C VAL A 14 -1.21 1.25 7.92
N GLY A 15 -2.27 0.77 8.56
CA GLY A 15 -3.18 -0.21 7.96
C GLY A 15 -4.64 0.11 8.17
N ARG A 16 -5.47 -0.42 7.27
CA ARG A 16 -6.92 -0.40 7.38
C ARG A 16 -7.42 -1.84 7.32
N SER A 17 -8.04 -2.29 8.41
CA SER A 17 -8.58 -3.63 8.54
C SER A 17 -9.50 -3.98 7.36
N GLY A 18 -9.22 -5.11 6.71
CA GLY A 18 -9.97 -5.59 5.54
C GLY A 18 -9.54 -5.03 4.20
N TYR A 19 -8.63 -4.04 4.15
CA TYR A 19 -8.18 -3.44 2.89
C TYR A 19 -6.69 -3.66 2.64
N GLY A 20 -5.86 -3.45 3.65
CA GLY A 20 -4.41 -3.51 3.47
C GLY A 20 -3.63 -2.69 4.48
N GLU A 21 -2.32 -2.65 4.27
CA GLU A 21 -1.35 -1.97 5.12
C GLU A 21 -0.14 -1.47 4.31
N VAL A 22 0.49 -0.43 4.84
CA VAL A 22 1.73 0.18 4.33
C VAL A 22 2.75 0.11 5.44
N LYS A 23 3.85 -0.57 5.19
CA LYS A 23 5.00 -0.65 6.09
C LYS A 23 6.15 0.17 5.52
N PHE A 24 6.53 1.23 6.22
CA PHE A 24 7.66 2.07 5.81
C PHE A 24 8.97 1.34 6.13
N GLU A 25 9.88 1.27 5.15
CA GLU A 25 11.14 0.53 5.28
C GLU A 25 12.23 1.32 5.99
N ILE A 26 12.09 2.65 6.03
CA ILE A 26 13.02 3.56 6.71
C ILE A 26 12.34 4.30 7.86
N PRO A 27 13.10 4.81 8.84
CA PRO A 27 12.55 5.59 9.94
C PRO A 27 11.85 6.83 9.41
N VAL A 28 10.63 7.08 9.90
CA VAL A 28 9.83 8.25 9.51
C VAL A 28 9.83 9.30 10.62
N ASP A 29 9.91 10.57 10.23
CA ASP A 29 9.76 11.69 11.14
C ASP A 29 8.29 12.09 11.19
N LEU A 30 7.65 11.88 12.34
CA LEU A 30 6.26 12.24 12.59
C LEU A 30 6.14 13.47 13.49
N SER A 31 7.22 14.18 13.80
CA SER A 31 7.20 15.28 14.77
C SER A 31 6.33 16.46 14.31
N LYS A 32 6.21 16.64 13.00
CA LYS A 32 5.37 17.67 12.36
C LYS A 32 4.05 17.11 11.81
N THR A 33 3.86 15.79 11.90
CA THR A 33 2.70 15.10 11.36
C THR A 33 1.72 14.81 12.48
N ASP A 34 0.49 15.28 12.33
CA ASP A 34 -0.58 15.00 13.27
C ASP A 34 -1.03 13.54 13.14
N LEU A 35 -0.79 12.72 14.19
CA LEU A 35 -1.07 11.28 14.21
C LEU A 35 -2.53 10.95 13.87
N HIS A 36 -3.48 11.77 14.32
CA HIS A 36 -4.91 11.58 14.03
C HIS A 36 -5.23 11.86 12.56
N SER A 37 -4.42 12.68 11.90
CA SER A 37 -4.57 13.01 10.48
C SER A 37 -3.86 12.00 9.57
N ILE A 38 -2.98 11.12 10.09
CA ILE A 38 -2.31 10.10 9.29
C ILE A 38 -3.34 9.20 8.61
N MET A 39 -4.27 8.64 9.37
CA MET A 39 -5.30 7.77 8.82
C MET A 39 -6.46 8.61 8.26
N GLY A 40 -6.68 8.52 6.94
CA GLY A 40 -7.83 9.13 6.28
C GLY A 40 -7.61 10.54 5.71
N LYS A 41 -6.57 11.28 6.12
CA LYS A 41 -6.14 12.50 5.41
C LYS A 41 -4.81 12.32 4.68
N ILE A 42 -3.78 11.83 5.37
CA ILE A 42 -2.46 11.64 4.76
C ILE A 42 -2.43 10.32 4.01
N VAL A 43 -2.68 9.21 4.71
CA VAL A 43 -2.71 7.86 4.16
C VAL A 43 -4.18 7.46 3.97
N ILE A 44 -4.57 7.30 2.71
CA ILE A 44 -5.90 6.86 2.33
C ILE A 44 -5.79 5.45 1.74
N ILE A 45 -6.25 4.47 2.52
CA ILE A 45 -6.31 3.06 2.09
C ILE A 45 -7.75 2.74 1.69
N THR A 46 -7.90 2.38 0.42
CA THR A 46 -9.15 1.94 -0.20
C THR A 46 -8.94 0.60 -0.89
N LYS A 47 -9.99 0.06 -1.50
CA LYS A 47 -9.92 -1.24 -2.17
C LYS A 47 -8.92 -1.18 -3.31
N ASN A 48 -7.84 -1.96 -3.19
CA ASN A 48 -6.74 -2.08 -4.16
C ASN A 48 -6.03 -0.75 -4.47
N LYS A 49 -6.12 0.25 -3.58
CA LYS A 49 -5.46 1.55 -3.78
C LYS A 49 -5.06 2.19 -2.46
N ILE A 50 -3.80 2.55 -2.36
CA ILE A 50 -3.21 3.37 -1.30
C ILE A 50 -2.85 4.70 -1.96
N VAL A 51 -3.21 5.80 -1.32
CA VAL A 51 -2.82 7.15 -1.73
C VAL A 51 -2.23 7.85 -0.53
N LEU A 52 -1.05 8.43 -0.68
CA LEU A 52 -0.48 9.33 0.30
C LEU A 52 -0.64 10.77 -0.19
N TYR A 53 -0.84 11.70 0.74
CA TYR A 53 -0.92 13.14 0.47
C TYR A 53 -1.93 13.52 -0.63
N SER A 54 -3.11 12.88 -0.68
CA SER A 54 -4.04 13.08 -1.82
C SER A 54 -4.59 14.51 -1.97
N ASN A 55 -4.70 15.24 -0.85
CA ASN A 55 -5.30 16.57 -0.78
C ASN A 55 -4.30 17.64 -0.28
N MET A 56 -3.00 17.31 -0.27
CA MET A 56 -1.95 18.17 0.26
C MET A 56 -0.70 18.05 -0.62
N GLN A 57 0.20 19.01 -0.52
CA GLN A 57 1.48 18.91 -1.21
C GLN A 57 2.30 17.76 -0.61
N SER A 58 2.73 16.82 -1.44
CA SER A 58 3.66 15.78 -1.04
C SER A 58 4.99 16.42 -0.61
N PRO A 59 5.56 16.01 0.53
CA PRO A 59 6.91 16.40 0.89
C PRO A 59 7.91 15.77 -0.09
N PRO A 60 9.15 16.29 -0.20
CA PRO A 60 10.13 15.70 -1.10
C PRO A 60 10.45 14.25 -0.71
N VAL A 61 10.86 13.45 -1.71
CA VAL A 61 11.23 12.04 -1.51
C VAL A 61 12.29 11.93 -0.40
N GLY A 62 12.06 11.03 0.55
CA GLY A 62 12.90 10.84 1.74
C GLY A 62 12.48 11.65 2.97
N LYS A 63 11.38 12.42 2.91
CA LYS A 63 10.83 13.18 4.05
C LYS A 63 9.49 12.63 4.51
N GLU A 64 9.25 12.70 5.83
CA GLU A 64 7.99 12.31 6.48
C GLU A 64 7.54 10.91 6.05
N LEU A 65 6.39 10.80 5.36
CA LEU A 65 5.85 9.54 4.85
C LEU A 65 6.11 9.35 3.34
N ASN A 66 6.79 10.28 2.65
CA ASN A 66 7.19 10.10 1.26
C ASN A 66 8.53 9.35 1.18
N VAL A 67 8.52 8.11 1.67
CA VAL A 67 9.70 7.25 1.76
C VAL A 67 9.39 5.86 1.21
N PRO A 68 10.41 5.05 0.85
CA PRO A 68 10.19 3.70 0.38
C PRO A 68 9.39 2.86 1.37
N ALA A 69 8.40 2.13 0.85
CA ALA A 69 7.49 1.36 1.66
C ALA A 69 7.09 0.04 0.99
N THR A 70 6.85 -0.97 1.82
CA THR A 70 6.20 -2.21 1.44
C THR A 70 4.70 -2.09 1.67
N CYS A 71 3.94 -2.13 0.59
CA CYS A 71 2.50 -2.10 0.58
C CYS A 71 1.93 -3.51 0.49
N LYS A 72 0.87 -3.78 1.24
CA LYS A 72 0.11 -5.02 1.19
C LYS A 72 -1.37 -4.71 1.02
N PHE A 73 -1.97 -5.28 0.00
CA PHE A 73 -3.41 -5.23 -0.22
C PHE A 73 -4.06 -6.58 0.10
N LEU A 74 -5.29 -6.51 0.59
CA LEU A 74 -6.17 -7.63 0.84
C LEU A 74 -7.30 -7.64 -0.21
N GLU A 75 -7.89 -8.82 -0.42
CA GLU A 75 -9.00 -9.02 -1.36
C GLU A 75 -8.72 -8.58 -2.81
N VAL A 76 -7.46 -8.67 -3.24
CA VAL A 76 -7.05 -8.39 -4.61
C VAL A 76 -7.33 -9.61 -5.46
N TYR A 77 -8.37 -9.54 -6.28
CA TYR A 77 -8.74 -10.62 -7.20
C TYR A 77 -9.04 -10.06 -8.60
N PRO A 78 -8.76 -10.85 -9.66
CA PRO A 78 -9.31 -10.53 -10.97
C PRO A 78 -10.83 -10.57 -10.91
N VAL A 79 -11.49 -9.57 -11.50
CA VAL A 79 -12.95 -9.51 -11.56
C VAL A 79 -13.41 -10.04 -12.91
N ASP A 80 -14.40 -10.92 -12.88
CA ASP A 80 -15.07 -11.39 -14.07
C ASP A 80 -15.95 -10.27 -14.66
N LYS A 81 -15.81 -9.99 -15.96
CA LYS A 81 -16.48 -8.85 -16.60
C LYS A 81 -17.99 -9.05 -16.74
N ASP A 82 -18.42 -10.31 -16.90
CA ASP A 82 -19.80 -10.67 -17.16
C ASP A 82 -20.61 -10.75 -15.87
N THR A 83 -20.00 -11.31 -14.82
CA THR A 83 -20.68 -11.53 -13.52
C THR A 83 -20.33 -10.51 -12.44
N GLY A 84 -19.26 -9.73 -12.61
CA GLY A 84 -18.73 -8.80 -11.60
C GLY A 84 -18.15 -9.50 -10.36
N LYS A 85 -18.02 -10.84 -10.39
CA LYS A 85 -17.55 -11.63 -9.25
C LYS A 85 -16.02 -11.79 -9.27
N PRO A 86 -15.37 -11.87 -8.09
CA PRO A 86 -13.95 -12.16 -8.00
C PRO A 86 -13.65 -13.59 -8.45
N ILE A 87 -12.67 -13.75 -9.32
CA ILE A 87 -12.16 -15.02 -9.81
C ILE A 87 -11.08 -15.49 -8.84
N LYS A 88 -11.39 -16.56 -8.10
CA LYS A 88 -10.47 -17.15 -7.11
C LYS A 88 -9.74 -18.40 -7.62
N ASP A 89 -10.12 -18.90 -8.79
CA ASP A 89 -9.52 -20.08 -9.39
C ASP A 89 -8.09 -19.79 -9.91
N PRO A 90 -7.03 -20.39 -9.34
CA PRO A 90 -5.65 -20.21 -9.79
C PRO A 90 -5.41 -20.71 -11.22
N ASN A 91 -6.17 -21.71 -11.65
CA ASN A 91 -6.07 -22.30 -12.98
C ASN A 91 -6.77 -21.46 -14.05
N HIS A 92 -7.55 -20.45 -13.67
CA HIS A 92 -8.28 -19.63 -14.61
C HIS A 92 -7.30 -18.79 -15.48
N PRO A 93 -7.49 -18.70 -16.80
CA PRO A 93 -6.58 -17.93 -17.67
C PRO A 93 -6.46 -16.46 -17.25
N LYS A 94 -7.58 -15.85 -16.81
CA LYS A 94 -7.59 -14.48 -16.26
C LYS A 94 -6.74 -14.32 -14.99
N ALA A 95 -6.59 -15.37 -14.16
CA ALA A 95 -5.75 -15.32 -12.97
C ALA A 95 -4.28 -15.14 -13.36
N LYS A 96 -3.79 -15.93 -14.34
CA LYS A 96 -2.42 -15.81 -14.85
C LYS A 96 -2.16 -14.41 -15.42
N SER A 97 -3.05 -13.91 -16.29
CA SER A 97 -2.90 -12.56 -16.86
C SER A 97 -2.96 -11.47 -15.80
N PHE A 98 -3.74 -11.65 -14.73
CA PHE A 98 -3.82 -10.69 -13.64
C PHE A 98 -2.53 -10.66 -12.83
N THR A 99 -1.97 -11.81 -12.46
CA THR A 99 -0.66 -11.88 -11.79
C THR A 99 0.43 -11.21 -12.63
N THR A 100 0.47 -11.46 -13.94
CA THR A 100 1.41 -10.76 -14.83
C THR A 100 1.23 -9.25 -14.79
N LYS A 101 -0.02 -8.74 -14.76
CA LYS A 101 -0.28 -7.30 -14.61
C LYS A 101 0.26 -6.73 -13.30
N LEU A 102 0.09 -7.45 -12.19
CA LEU A 102 0.63 -7.05 -10.89
C LEU A 102 2.17 -7.00 -10.91
N GLN A 103 2.80 -7.90 -11.66
CA GLN A 103 4.26 -7.94 -11.83
C GLN A 103 4.78 -6.79 -12.70
N THR A 104 4.03 -6.37 -13.71
CA THR A 104 4.42 -5.31 -14.64
C THR A 104 3.88 -3.93 -14.24
N GLN A 105 3.35 -3.79 -13.03
CA GLN A 105 2.71 -2.55 -12.61
C GLN A 105 3.79 -1.45 -12.44
N PRO A 106 3.67 -0.32 -13.17
CA PRO A 106 4.69 0.71 -13.17
C PRO A 106 4.88 1.33 -11.78
N ARG A 107 6.12 1.71 -11.47
CA ARG A 107 6.51 2.33 -10.18
C ARG A 107 6.20 1.46 -8.96
N THR A 108 6.07 0.16 -9.16
CA THR A 108 5.94 -0.82 -8.08
C THR A 108 6.89 -1.98 -8.33
N THR A 109 7.50 -2.49 -7.27
CA THR A 109 8.30 -3.71 -7.31
C THR A 109 7.45 -4.84 -6.75
N PHE A 110 7.10 -5.81 -7.59
CA PHE A 110 6.36 -6.98 -7.15
C PHE A 110 7.17 -7.80 -6.13
N VAL A 111 6.54 -8.15 -5.01
CA VAL A 111 7.14 -9.04 -3.99
C VAL A 111 6.46 -10.41 -4.03
N SER A 112 5.15 -10.45 -3.82
CA SER A 112 4.39 -11.69 -3.82
C SER A 112 2.91 -11.44 -4.07
N TYR A 113 2.23 -12.42 -4.66
CA TYR A 113 0.77 -12.42 -4.79
C TYR A 113 0.25 -13.83 -4.60
N ASP A 114 -0.74 -13.97 -3.71
CA ASP A 114 -1.41 -15.23 -3.45
C ASP A 114 -2.90 -15.11 -3.82
N ILE A 115 -3.33 -15.87 -4.82
CA ILE A 115 -4.71 -15.84 -5.31
C ILE A 115 -5.70 -16.59 -4.41
N ASN A 116 -5.25 -17.46 -3.50
CA ASN A 116 -6.18 -18.14 -2.59
C ASN A 116 -6.68 -17.15 -1.52
N THR A 117 -5.75 -16.38 -0.98
CA THR A 117 -5.97 -15.36 0.06
C THR A 117 -6.28 -13.98 -0.51
N GLY A 118 -5.99 -13.72 -1.78
CA GLY A 118 -6.13 -12.40 -2.42
C GLY A 118 -5.15 -11.37 -1.86
N VAL A 119 -4.03 -11.83 -1.30
CA VAL A 119 -3.01 -10.96 -0.71
C VAL A 119 -1.98 -10.62 -1.76
N TRP A 120 -1.82 -9.32 -2.01
CA TRP A 120 -0.77 -8.80 -2.90
C TRP A 120 0.18 -7.91 -2.12
N ILE A 121 1.47 -8.22 -2.19
CA ILE A 121 2.56 -7.46 -1.58
C ILE A 121 3.46 -6.91 -2.67
N PHE A 122 3.76 -5.62 -2.59
CA PHE A 122 4.64 -4.91 -3.49
C PHE A 122 5.38 -3.80 -2.76
N LYS A 123 6.52 -3.36 -3.28
CA LYS A 123 7.28 -2.22 -2.77
C LYS A 123 7.08 -1.02 -3.68
N VAL A 124 7.19 0.16 -3.09
CA VAL A 124 7.22 1.45 -3.79
C VAL A 124 8.41 2.24 -3.26
N GLU A 125 9.09 2.97 -4.15
CA GLU A 125 10.21 3.85 -3.78
C GLU A 125 9.71 5.21 -3.30
N ASP A 126 8.61 5.67 -3.88
CA ASP A 126 7.94 6.93 -3.58
C ASP A 126 6.42 6.82 -3.85
N PHE A 127 5.67 7.86 -3.47
CA PHE A 127 4.21 7.91 -3.62
C PHE A 127 3.74 9.07 -4.54
N GLU A 128 4.61 9.57 -5.43
CA GLU A 128 4.31 10.67 -6.36
C GLU A 128 3.65 10.19 -7.67
#